data_AF-A0A150J374-F1
#
_entry.id   AF-A0A150J374-F1
#
_cell.length_a   1.000
_cell.length_b   1.000
_cell.length_c   1.000
_cell.angle_alpha   90.00
_cell.angle_beta   90.00
_cell.angle_gamma   90.00
#
_symmetry.space_group_name_H-M   'P 1'
#
loop_
_entity.id
_entity.type
_entity.pdbx_description
1 polymer ?
#
loop_
_entity_poly.entity_id
_entity_poly.type
_entity_poly.pdbx_seq_one_letter_code
_entity_poly.pdbx_strand_id
1 'polypeptide(L)'
;MEKVAEATREKVAIDEALLCYLIEKSGIKNLDEFELWVKGEVEIKPKVEHAHIKKSKKIKVEFKPNPNLGEAGATKEELNYRQVLILYLKPVWDSAKKIIIESDLSLQEKHVEINKLIENFISNVQKVAQSTVTSRYNAGYTRMEGYVKKAKYKIPSRPKEQPRLDTLLLQQTMNIEDIGLTLRGKLRQILNIKAVQDFYEQGREGKPDPEKIKKAVPKPNWTVCMKRVAKEHPEWSEAEVKKWCEVFAYEEEIDKAVDDSKRRVDAIGMFGFLESDKAGYLQAALLLSVGITELTMKIPWVTMGDANVCSDCLAREAEGPYYPEDYPEDQHYGERCVPGEPVFFKGVLEDVWDYA
;
A
#
# COMPACT_ATOMS: atom_id res chain seq x y z
N MET A 1 -41.90 -10.40 -16.18
CA MET A 1 -41.06 -9.28 -15.68
C MET A 1 -40.93 -9.27 -14.15
N GLU A 2 -41.89 -9.79 -13.38
CA GLU A 2 -41.75 -9.89 -11.91
C GLU A 2 -40.57 -10.77 -11.45
N LYS A 3 -40.21 -11.83 -12.18
CA LYS A 3 -39.06 -12.70 -11.83
C LYS A 3 -37.67 -12.06 -12.04
N VAL A 4 -37.58 -10.95 -12.78
CA VAL A 4 -36.31 -10.20 -12.96
C VAL A 4 -36.17 -9.11 -11.89
N ALA A 5 -37.29 -8.55 -11.41
CA ALA A 5 -37.29 -7.62 -10.28
C ALA A 5 -36.94 -8.33 -8.95
N GLU A 6 -37.34 -9.59 -8.79
CA GLU A 6 -37.03 -10.39 -7.59
C GLU A 6 -35.55 -10.83 -7.56
N ALA A 7 -34.96 -11.18 -8.71
CA ALA A 7 -33.55 -11.55 -8.82
C ALA A 7 -32.55 -10.39 -8.65
N THR A 8 -33.02 -9.14 -8.76
CA THR A 8 -32.17 -7.95 -8.59
C THR A 8 -32.17 -7.45 -7.13
N ARG A 9 -33.23 -7.71 -6.37
CA ARG A 9 -33.26 -7.42 -4.92
C ARG A 9 -32.39 -8.36 -4.09
N GLU A 10 -32.06 -9.55 -4.60
CA GLU A 10 -31.14 -10.48 -3.93
C GLU A 10 -29.64 -10.28 -4.24
N LYS A 11 -29.26 -9.37 -5.17
CA LYS A 11 -27.86 -9.33 -5.68
C LYS A 11 -26.97 -8.17 -5.28
N VAL A 12 -27.47 -7.09 -4.71
CA VAL A 12 -26.66 -6.25 -3.84
C VAL A 12 -27.61 -5.63 -2.82
N ALA A 13 -27.72 -6.25 -1.65
CA ALA A 13 -28.20 -5.50 -0.49
C ALA A 13 -27.11 -4.48 -0.16
N ILE A 14 -27.11 -3.34 -0.86
CA ILE A 14 -26.39 -2.16 -0.41
C ILE A 14 -27.10 -1.79 0.88
N ASP A 15 -26.40 -1.95 2.00
CA ASP A 15 -26.85 -1.47 3.31
C ASP A 15 -27.34 -0.03 3.14
N GLU A 16 -28.57 0.24 3.58
CA GLU A 16 -29.16 1.59 3.57
C GLU A 16 -28.20 2.62 4.18
N ALA A 17 -27.37 2.23 5.16
CA ALA A 17 -26.33 3.06 5.75
C ALA A 17 -25.19 3.39 4.78
N LEU A 18 -24.78 2.45 3.92
CA LEU A 18 -23.76 2.68 2.89
C LEU A 18 -24.29 3.59 1.79
N LEU A 19 -25.57 3.42 1.41
CA LEU A 19 -26.24 4.29 0.43
C LEU A 19 -26.42 5.73 0.96
N CYS A 20 -26.86 5.87 2.21
CA CYS A 20 -26.97 7.17 2.88
C CYS A 20 -25.59 7.86 3.01
N TYR A 21 -24.54 7.10 3.32
CA TYR A 21 -23.18 7.61 3.40
C TYR A 21 -22.64 8.11 2.05
N LEU A 22 -22.98 7.42 0.95
CA LEU A 22 -22.59 7.83 -0.41
C LEU A 22 -23.28 9.12 -0.83
N ILE A 23 -24.57 9.28 -0.54
CA ILE A 23 -25.34 10.51 -0.82
C ILE A 23 -24.75 11.69 -0.02
N GLU A 24 -24.42 11.51 1.25
CA GLU A 24 -23.94 12.58 2.13
C GLU A 24 -22.53 13.10 1.78
N LYS A 25 -21.67 12.26 1.16
CA LYS A 25 -20.25 12.60 0.90
C LYS A 25 -19.92 12.94 -0.55
N SER A 26 -20.76 12.56 -1.49
CA SER A 26 -20.52 12.78 -2.93
C SER A 26 -21.12 14.09 -3.46
N GLY A 27 -22.00 14.74 -2.71
CA GLY A 27 -22.75 15.91 -3.20
C GLY A 27 -23.93 15.56 -4.12
N ILE A 28 -24.21 14.27 -4.29
CA ILE A 28 -25.38 13.73 -5.01
C ILE A 28 -26.62 13.94 -4.14
N LYS A 29 -27.68 14.52 -4.69
CA LYS A 29 -28.84 15.00 -3.92
C LYS A 29 -29.92 13.95 -3.75
N ASN A 30 -30.00 12.96 -4.65
CA ASN A 30 -31.01 11.90 -4.60
C ASN A 30 -30.56 10.65 -5.38
N LEU A 31 -31.39 9.61 -5.32
CA LEU A 31 -31.13 8.30 -5.91
C LEU A 31 -31.03 8.37 -7.46
N ASP A 32 -31.84 9.21 -8.08
CA ASP A 32 -31.86 9.36 -9.55
C ASP A 32 -30.54 9.96 -10.06
N GLU A 33 -29.98 10.94 -9.33
CA GLU A 33 -28.69 11.56 -9.64
C GLU A 33 -27.51 10.61 -9.38
N PHE A 34 -27.65 9.67 -8.43
CA PHE A 34 -26.69 8.59 -8.20
C PHE A 34 -26.68 7.59 -9.36
N GLU A 35 -27.85 7.17 -9.85
CA GLU A 35 -27.94 6.26 -10.98
C GLU A 35 -27.37 6.87 -12.27
N LEU A 36 -27.58 8.16 -12.50
CA LEU A 36 -27.01 8.89 -13.63
C LEU A 36 -25.48 9.05 -13.52
N TRP A 37 -24.95 9.26 -12.31
CA TRP A 37 -23.50 9.29 -12.05
C TRP A 37 -22.84 7.92 -12.27
N VAL A 38 -23.46 6.83 -11.82
CA VAL A 38 -22.97 5.45 -12.07
C VAL A 38 -22.93 5.12 -13.56
N LYS A 39 -23.84 5.70 -14.35
CA LYS A 39 -23.87 5.57 -15.81
C LYS A 39 -22.90 6.52 -16.53
N GLY A 40 -22.23 7.42 -15.80
CA GLY A 40 -21.28 8.40 -16.37
C GLY A 40 -21.95 9.57 -17.06
N GLU A 41 -23.23 9.83 -16.79
CA GLU A 41 -24.02 10.87 -17.45
C GLU A 41 -23.95 12.22 -16.71
N VAL A 42 -23.37 12.27 -15.51
CA VAL A 42 -23.19 13.49 -14.72
C VAL A 42 -21.79 13.53 -14.10
N GLU A 43 -21.12 14.68 -14.19
CA GLU A 43 -19.78 14.91 -13.63
C GLU A 43 -19.84 15.75 -12.35
N ILE A 44 -19.22 15.28 -11.26
CA ILE A 44 -19.24 15.97 -9.96
C ILE A 44 -17.85 16.54 -9.64
N LYS A 45 -17.77 17.85 -9.44
CA LYS A 45 -16.51 18.54 -9.09
C LYS A 45 -16.40 18.74 -7.57
N PRO A 46 -15.34 18.25 -6.91
CA PRO A 46 -15.15 18.47 -5.47
C PRO A 46 -14.76 19.93 -5.19
N LYS A 47 -15.46 20.57 -4.25
CA LYS A 47 -15.04 21.87 -3.70
C LYS A 47 -13.88 21.68 -2.73
N VAL A 48 -12.76 22.32 -3.00
CA VAL A 48 -11.63 22.46 -2.06
C VAL A 48 -11.54 23.92 -1.66
N GLU A 49 -11.61 24.19 -0.35
CA GLU A 49 -11.24 25.49 0.23
C GLU A 49 -9.96 25.37 1.06
N HIS A 50 -9.09 26.38 0.93
CA HIS A 50 -7.79 26.45 1.56
C HIS A 50 -7.83 26.95 3.02
N ALA A 51 -7.11 26.20 3.85
CA ALA A 51 -6.29 26.54 5.02
C ALA A 51 -6.68 27.72 5.94
N HIS A 52 -6.97 27.39 7.22
CA HIS A 52 -6.48 28.16 8.37
C HIS A 52 -6.19 27.25 9.58
N ILE A 53 -5.03 27.47 10.20
CA ILE A 53 -4.57 27.08 11.55
C ILE A 53 -4.73 25.58 11.91
N LYS A 54 -3.61 24.83 11.87
CA LYS A 54 -3.53 23.41 12.24
C LYS A 54 -3.94 23.16 13.69
N LYS A 55 -5.23 22.90 13.91
CA LYS A 55 -5.64 21.88 14.90
C LYS A 55 -4.85 20.62 14.54
N SER A 56 -4.23 19.94 15.50
CA SER A 56 -3.66 18.61 15.24
C SER A 56 -4.78 17.74 14.68
N LYS A 57 -4.77 17.54 13.36
CA LYS A 57 -5.82 16.83 12.65
C LYS A 57 -5.68 15.40 13.13
N LYS A 58 -6.70 14.87 13.82
CA LYS A 58 -6.75 13.47 14.25
C LYS A 58 -6.31 12.62 13.06
N ILE A 59 -5.21 11.89 13.19
CA ILE A 59 -4.67 11.06 12.11
C ILE A 59 -5.66 9.91 11.94
N LYS A 60 -6.59 10.04 11.00
CA LYS A 60 -7.44 8.92 10.61
C LYS A 60 -6.61 8.07 9.67
N VAL A 61 -6.18 6.90 10.12
CA VAL A 61 -5.48 5.95 9.26
C VAL A 61 -6.44 5.51 8.16
N GLU A 62 -6.18 5.94 6.93
CA GLU A 62 -6.91 5.50 5.75
C GLU A 62 -6.20 4.30 5.13
N PHE A 63 -6.89 3.17 5.09
CA PHE A 63 -6.41 1.94 4.45
C PHE A 63 -6.72 1.97 2.96
N LYS A 64 -6.16 2.95 2.25
CA LYS A 64 -6.25 3.08 0.79
C LYS A 64 -4.85 3.25 0.20
N PRO A 65 -4.57 2.65 -0.97
CA PRO A 65 -3.33 2.92 -1.69
C PRO A 65 -3.31 4.37 -2.17
N ASN A 66 -2.11 4.95 -2.28
CA ASN A 66 -1.92 6.23 -2.93
C ASN A 66 -1.98 6.03 -4.46
N PRO A 67 -3.02 6.50 -5.16
CA PRO A 67 -3.13 6.29 -6.61
C PRO A 67 -2.03 7.01 -7.40
N ASN A 68 -1.40 8.01 -6.79
CA ASN A 68 -0.33 8.82 -7.38
C ASN A 68 1.04 8.44 -6.79
N LEU A 69 1.21 7.19 -6.37
CA LEU A 69 2.52 6.69 -5.96
C LEU A 69 3.33 6.32 -7.19
N GLY A 70 4.56 6.83 -7.28
CA GLY A 70 5.43 6.66 -8.45
C GLY A 70 5.10 7.63 -9.59
N GLU A 71 5.76 7.44 -10.72
CA GLU A 71 5.40 8.08 -11.98
C GLU A 71 4.08 7.51 -12.47
N ALA A 72 3.34 8.24 -13.29
CA ALA A 72 2.12 7.80 -13.95
C ALA A 72 0.99 7.16 -13.12
N GLY A 73 -0.17 6.99 -13.77
CA GLY A 73 -1.36 6.42 -13.14
C GLY A 73 -1.26 4.91 -12.90
N ALA A 74 -1.53 4.47 -11.67
CA ALA A 74 -1.64 3.05 -11.36
C ALA A 74 -2.81 2.39 -12.10
N THR A 75 -2.61 1.15 -12.57
CA THR A 75 -3.71 0.37 -13.16
C THR A 75 -4.71 -0.05 -12.10
N LYS A 76 -5.95 -0.37 -12.49
CA LYS A 76 -6.95 -0.89 -11.55
C LYS A 76 -6.52 -2.20 -10.88
N GLU A 77 -5.85 -3.07 -11.64
CA GLU A 77 -5.34 -4.35 -11.13
C GLU A 77 -4.29 -4.15 -10.04
N GLU A 78 -3.35 -3.24 -10.27
CA GLU A 78 -2.32 -2.88 -9.29
C GLU A 78 -2.93 -2.23 -8.05
N LEU A 79 -3.86 -1.28 -8.21
CA LEU A 79 -4.53 -0.64 -7.08
C LEU A 79 -5.27 -1.67 -6.23
N ASN A 80 -5.94 -2.63 -6.85
CA ASN A 80 -6.60 -3.73 -6.14
C ASN A 80 -5.58 -4.58 -5.36
N TYR A 81 -4.46 -4.95 -5.97
CA TYR A 81 -3.41 -5.70 -5.29
C TYR A 81 -2.85 -4.94 -4.08
N ARG A 82 -2.45 -3.68 -4.26
CA ARG A 82 -1.94 -2.81 -3.19
C ARG A 82 -2.97 -2.62 -2.08
N GLN A 83 -4.24 -2.44 -2.44
CA GLN A 83 -5.35 -2.35 -1.50
C GLN A 83 -5.49 -3.62 -0.65
N VAL A 84 -5.36 -4.81 -1.24
CA VAL A 84 -5.41 -6.07 -0.50
C VAL A 84 -4.26 -6.15 0.51
N LEU A 85 -3.03 -5.83 0.12
CA LEU A 85 -1.90 -5.84 1.05
C LEU A 85 -2.11 -4.88 2.23
N ILE A 86 -2.56 -3.66 1.94
CA ILE A 86 -2.83 -2.63 2.96
C ILE A 86 -3.93 -3.07 3.94
N LEU A 87 -4.96 -3.78 3.47
CA LEU A 87 -6.06 -4.23 4.34
C LEU A 87 -5.60 -5.22 5.43
N TYR A 88 -4.50 -5.93 5.24
CA TYR A 88 -3.94 -6.78 6.29
C TYR A 88 -3.37 -6.00 7.49
N LEU A 89 -3.10 -4.69 7.34
CA LEU A 89 -2.73 -3.83 8.47
C LEU A 89 -3.92 -3.45 9.34
N LYS A 90 -5.15 -3.52 8.82
CA LYS A 90 -6.34 -3.10 9.56
C LYS A 90 -6.58 -3.94 10.83
N PRO A 91 -6.54 -5.29 10.79
CA PRO A 91 -6.64 -6.09 12.01
C PRO A 91 -5.53 -5.79 13.03
N VAL A 92 -4.31 -5.47 12.56
CA VAL A 92 -3.20 -5.08 13.44
C VAL A 92 -3.52 -3.76 14.13
N TRP A 93 -4.01 -2.77 13.38
CA TRP A 93 -4.41 -1.46 13.90
C TRP A 93 -5.55 -1.54 14.92
N ASP A 94 -6.65 -2.23 14.56
CA ASP A 94 -7.82 -2.39 15.41
C ASP A 94 -7.46 -3.13 16.71
N SER A 95 -6.63 -4.17 16.63
CA SER A 95 -6.25 -4.99 17.78
C SER A 95 -5.16 -4.35 18.64
N ALA A 96 -4.19 -3.66 18.04
CA ALA A 96 -3.10 -3.01 18.80
C ALA A 96 -3.65 -1.96 19.77
N LYS A 97 -4.66 -1.18 19.36
CA LYS A 97 -5.35 -0.24 20.26
C LYS A 97 -5.97 -0.95 21.46
N LYS A 98 -6.75 -2.00 21.20
CA LYS A 98 -7.39 -2.80 22.25
C LYS A 98 -6.36 -3.41 23.21
N ILE A 99 -5.28 -3.99 22.69
CA ILE A 99 -4.26 -4.67 23.50
C ILE A 99 -3.45 -3.67 24.33
N ILE A 100 -3.02 -2.55 23.73
CA ILE A 100 -2.12 -1.61 24.41
C ILE A 100 -2.89 -0.76 25.42
N ILE A 101 -4.08 -0.27 25.03
CA ILE A 101 -4.81 0.77 25.76
C ILE A 101 -5.90 0.18 26.65
N GLU A 102 -6.69 -0.76 26.11
CA GLU A 102 -7.97 -1.14 26.72
C GLU A 102 -7.89 -2.45 27.53
N SER A 103 -6.95 -3.35 27.20
CA SER A 103 -6.94 -4.69 27.80
C SER A 103 -6.28 -4.72 29.19
N ASP A 104 -6.78 -5.65 30.00
CA ASP A 104 -6.34 -6.00 31.35
C ASP A 104 -5.23 -7.07 31.39
N LEU A 105 -4.79 -7.54 30.21
CA LEU A 105 -3.71 -8.49 30.05
C LEU A 105 -2.43 -8.01 30.76
N SER A 106 -1.66 -8.97 31.30
CA SER A 106 -0.32 -8.67 31.80
C SER A 106 0.59 -8.15 30.68
N LEU A 107 1.65 -7.43 31.04
CA LEU A 107 2.61 -6.91 30.06
C LEU A 107 3.17 -8.00 29.15
N GLN A 108 3.45 -9.19 29.69
CA GLN A 108 3.98 -10.32 28.92
C GLN A 108 2.93 -10.88 27.94
N GLU A 109 1.68 -11.03 28.38
CA GLU A 109 0.58 -11.45 27.50
C GLU A 109 0.34 -10.44 26.37
N LYS A 110 0.41 -9.13 26.66
CA LYS A 110 0.34 -8.08 25.64
C LYS A 110 1.46 -8.21 24.60
N HIS A 111 2.69 -8.52 25.02
CA HIS A 111 3.80 -8.78 24.08
C HIS A 111 3.53 -10.00 23.21
N VAL A 112 2.99 -11.08 23.76
CA VAL A 112 2.64 -12.30 23.01
C VAL A 112 1.57 -12.00 21.96
N GLU A 113 0.49 -11.31 22.32
CA GLU A 113 -0.59 -10.97 21.39
C GLU A 113 -0.12 -10.03 20.27
N ILE A 114 0.71 -9.03 20.58
CA ILE A 114 1.33 -8.16 19.55
C ILE A 114 2.17 -8.99 18.58
N ASN A 115 2.98 -9.96 19.05
CA ASN A 115 3.81 -10.77 18.17
C ASN A 115 2.96 -11.60 17.21
N LYS A 116 1.91 -12.25 17.74
CA LYS A 116 0.99 -13.05 16.96
C LYS A 116 0.29 -12.21 15.88
N LEU A 117 -0.13 -10.99 16.20
CA LEU A 117 -0.71 -10.06 15.21
C LEU A 117 0.26 -9.77 14.07
N ILE A 118 1.53 -9.50 14.40
CA ILE A 118 2.56 -9.18 13.41
C ILE A 118 2.91 -10.41 12.57
N GLU A 119 3.07 -11.58 13.18
CA GLU A 119 3.35 -12.83 12.47
C GLU A 119 2.23 -13.19 11.50
N ASN A 120 0.97 -13.01 11.91
CA ASN A 120 -0.19 -13.18 11.03
C ASN A 120 -0.19 -12.18 9.87
N PHE A 121 0.16 -10.91 10.13
CA PHE A 121 0.32 -9.91 9.07
C PHE A 121 1.41 -10.34 8.08
N ILE A 122 2.62 -10.64 8.56
CA ILE A 122 3.76 -11.04 7.71
C ILE A 122 3.39 -12.25 6.85
N SER A 123 2.90 -13.33 7.47
CA SER A 123 2.58 -14.58 6.77
C SER A 123 1.51 -14.39 5.70
N ASN A 124 0.43 -13.66 6.00
CA ASN A 124 -0.66 -13.48 5.05
C ASN A 124 -0.27 -12.56 3.88
N VAL A 125 0.44 -11.47 4.16
CA VAL A 125 0.91 -10.55 3.11
C VAL A 125 1.94 -11.23 2.22
N GLN A 126 2.86 -12.02 2.78
CA GLN A 126 3.81 -12.83 1.99
C GLN A 126 3.09 -13.80 1.04
N LYS A 127 2.03 -14.49 1.48
CA LYS A 127 1.25 -15.39 0.62
C LYS A 127 0.60 -14.64 -0.56
N VAL A 128 -0.03 -13.50 -0.29
CA VAL A 128 -0.67 -12.69 -1.35
C VAL A 128 0.36 -12.14 -2.32
N ALA A 129 1.51 -11.66 -1.82
CA ALA A 129 2.60 -11.18 -2.64
C ALA A 129 3.18 -12.29 -3.51
N GLN A 130 3.48 -13.47 -2.94
CA GLN A 130 3.99 -14.62 -3.69
C GLN A 130 3.06 -15.02 -4.83
N SER A 131 1.76 -15.13 -4.57
CA SER A 131 0.76 -15.48 -5.60
C SER A 131 0.69 -14.42 -6.70
N THR A 132 0.63 -13.15 -6.34
CA THR A 132 0.48 -12.05 -7.31
C THR A 132 1.75 -11.87 -8.15
N VAL A 133 2.93 -11.83 -7.52
CA VAL A 133 4.23 -11.71 -8.17
C VAL A 133 4.44 -12.87 -9.16
N THR A 134 4.14 -14.10 -8.76
CA THR A 134 4.22 -15.27 -9.65
C THR A 134 3.26 -15.15 -10.82
N SER A 135 2.02 -14.70 -10.58
CA SER A 135 1.03 -14.54 -11.64
C SER A 135 1.43 -13.47 -12.65
N ARG A 136 1.90 -12.31 -12.18
CA ARG A 136 2.37 -11.19 -13.02
C ARG A 136 3.62 -11.56 -13.81
N TYR A 137 4.58 -12.23 -13.17
CA TYR A 137 5.75 -12.77 -13.86
C TYR A 137 5.36 -13.70 -15.02
N ASN A 138 4.44 -14.63 -14.76
CA ASN A 138 3.95 -15.52 -15.80
C ASN A 138 3.18 -14.78 -16.90
N ALA A 139 2.46 -13.71 -16.58
CA ALA A 139 1.80 -12.86 -17.56
C ALA A 139 2.81 -12.17 -18.48
N GLY A 140 3.86 -11.56 -17.92
CA GLY A 140 4.96 -10.95 -18.67
C GLY A 140 5.65 -11.95 -19.61
N TYR A 141 5.97 -13.13 -19.09
CA TYR A 141 6.56 -14.22 -19.87
C TYR A 141 5.66 -14.64 -21.04
N THR A 142 4.37 -14.87 -20.77
CA THR A 142 3.39 -15.30 -21.77
C THR A 142 3.18 -14.24 -22.85
N ARG A 143 3.27 -12.96 -22.49
CA ARG A 143 3.17 -11.84 -23.43
C ARG A 143 4.31 -11.87 -24.45
N MET A 144 5.54 -12.06 -23.98
CA MET A 144 6.72 -12.17 -24.84
C MET A 144 6.65 -13.40 -25.76
N GLU A 145 6.25 -14.56 -25.23
CA GLU A 145 5.96 -15.75 -26.05
C GLU A 145 4.92 -15.46 -27.15
N GLY A 146 3.89 -14.67 -26.82
CA GLY A 146 2.88 -14.22 -27.77
C GLY A 146 3.48 -13.46 -28.96
N TYR A 147 4.44 -12.57 -28.72
CA TYR A 147 5.14 -11.84 -29.78
C TYR A 147 5.98 -12.77 -30.66
N VAL A 148 6.75 -13.68 -30.06
CA VAL A 148 7.56 -14.67 -30.79
C VAL A 148 6.69 -15.59 -31.66
N LYS A 149 5.56 -16.05 -31.12
CA LYS A 149 4.61 -16.89 -31.86
C LYS A 149 4.02 -16.15 -33.06
N LYS A 150 3.64 -14.87 -32.89
CA LYS A 150 3.15 -14.02 -33.99
C LYS A 150 4.23 -13.82 -35.07
N ALA A 151 5.49 -13.70 -34.66
CA ALA A 151 6.65 -13.63 -35.56
C ALA A 151 7.04 -14.99 -36.18
N LYS A 152 6.29 -16.07 -35.88
CA LYS A 152 6.45 -17.43 -36.43
C LYS A 152 7.77 -18.13 -36.04
N TYR A 153 8.35 -17.76 -34.91
CA TYR A 153 9.52 -18.44 -34.36
C TYR A 153 9.12 -19.59 -33.41
N LYS A 154 10.00 -20.59 -33.30
CA LYS A 154 9.81 -21.71 -32.38
C LYS A 154 10.12 -21.25 -30.95
N ILE A 155 9.18 -21.49 -30.03
CA ILE A 155 9.36 -21.16 -28.62
C ILE A 155 10.04 -22.36 -27.93
N PRO A 156 11.20 -22.17 -27.27
CA PRO A 156 11.81 -23.20 -26.43
C PRO A 156 10.93 -23.47 -25.22
N SER A 157 11.04 -24.68 -24.65
CA SER A 157 10.34 -25.00 -23.41
C SER A 157 10.78 -24.06 -22.29
N ARG A 158 9.82 -23.58 -21.49
CA ARG A 158 10.13 -22.75 -20.31
C ARG A 158 11.08 -23.51 -19.38
N PRO A 159 12.13 -22.86 -18.85
CA PRO A 159 13.02 -23.49 -17.89
C PRO A 159 12.25 -23.81 -16.61
N LYS A 160 12.60 -24.94 -15.99
CA LYS A 160 12.03 -25.34 -14.69
C LYS A 160 12.48 -24.41 -13.58
N GLU A 161 13.73 -23.98 -13.64
CA GLU A 161 14.32 -23.02 -12.71
C GLU A 161 14.12 -21.61 -13.24
N GLN A 162 13.69 -20.69 -12.37
CA GLN A 162 13.37 -19.31 -12.71
C GLN A 162 14.09 -18.36 -11.74
N PRO A 163 15.43 -18.25 -11.80
CA PRO A 163 16.23 -17.56 -10.79
C PRO A 163 15.84 -16.08 -10.59
N ARG A 164 15.36 -15.42 -11.65
CA ARG A 164 14.81 -14.04 -11.57
C ARG A 164 13.51 -14.00 -10.74
N LEU A 165 12.58 -14.93 -10.96
CA LEU A 165 11.36 -15.05 -10.15
C LEU A 165 11.72 -15.37 -8.71
N ASP A 166 12.61 -16.33 -8.47
CA ASP A 166 13.00 -16.76 -7.13
C ASP A 166 13.64 -15.60 -6.33
N THR A 167 14.49 -14.80 -6.98
CA THR A 167 15.11 -13.61 -6.39
C THR A 167 14.06 -12.54 -6.06
N LEU A 168 13.09 -12.30 -6.96
CA LEU A 168 12.03 -11.33 -6.74
C LEU A 168 11.10 -11.75 -5.59
N LEU A 169 10.75 -13.04 -5.53
CA LEU A 169 9.95 -13.59 -4.44
C LEU A 169 10.68 -13.46 -3.09
N LEU A 170 11.97 -13.80 -3.05
CA LEU A 170 12.79 -13.65 -1.85
C LEU A 170 12.84 -12.19 -1.38
N GLN A 171 13.12 -11.26 -2.30
CA GLN A 171 13.17 -9.84 -1.99
C GLN A 171 11.83 -9.32 -1.43
N GLN A 172 10.71 -9.69 -2.07
CA GLN A 172 9.36 -9.32 -1.59
C GLN A 172 9.08 -9.90 -0.20
N THR A 173 9.42 -11.17 0.03
CA THR A 173 9.26 -11.83 1.32
C THR A 173 10.05 -11.11 2.41
N MET A 174 11.32 -10.76 2.15
CA MET A 174 12.18 -10.06 3.11
C MET A 174 11.70 -8.63 3.39
N ASN A 175 11.25 -7.89 2.37
CA ASN A 175 10.72 -6.54 2.55
C ASN A 175 9.44 -6.54 3.42
N ILE A 176 8.54 -7.50 3.21
CA ILE A 176 7.32 -7.64 4.03
C ILE A 176 7.67 -7.99 5.47
N GLU A 177 8.65 -8.88 5.67
CA GLU A 177 9.15 -9.24 6.99
C GLU A 177 9.72 -8.01 7.71
N ASP A 178 10.61 -7.24 7.07
CA ASP A 178 11.20 -6.03 7.64
C ASP A 178 10.14 -5.00 8.07
N ILE A 179 9.12 -4.79 7.23
CA ILE A 179 7.99 -3.90 7.55
C ILE A 179 7.25 -4.40 8.81
N GLY A 180 6.99 -5.70 8.90
CA GLY A 180 6.33 -6.30 10.06
C GLY A 180 7.20 -6.21 11.32
N LEU A 181 8.49 -6.51 11.23
CA LEU A 181 9.45 -6.42 12.33
C LEU A 181 9.60 -4.99 12.84
N THR A 182 9.64 -4.01 11.94
CA THR A 182 9.66 -2.58 12.27
C THR A 182 8.37 -2.18 13.01
N LEU A 183 7.20 -2.61 12.52
CA LEU A 183 5.93 -2.34 13.18
C LEU A 183 5.88 -2.97 14.58
N ARG A 184 6.37 -4.20 14.72
CA ARG A 184 6.50 -4.89 16.02
C ARG A 184 7.34 -4.09 17.00
N GLY A 185 8.51 -3.61 16.56
CA GLY A 185 9.39 -2.79 17.38
C GLY A 185 8.68 -1.54 17.90
N LYS A 186 8.00 -0.80 17.01
CA LYS A 186 7.24 0.41 17.36
C LYS A 186 6.12 0.12 18.35
N LEU A 187 5.29 -0.90 18.11
CA LEU A 187 4.18 -1.24 19.00
C LEU A 187 4.66 -1.69 20.38
N ARG A 188 5.73 -2.50 20.45
CA ARG A 188 6.34 -2.92 21.72
C ARG A 188 6.94 -1.74 22.48
N GLN A 189 7.56 -0.78 21.79
CA GLN A 189 8.08 0.43 22.41
C GLN A 189 6.94 1.25 23.04
N ILE A 190 5.85 1.46 22.31
CA ILE A 190 4.65 2.16 22.81
C ILE A 190 4.11 1.44 24.06
N LEU A 191 3.95 0.12 24.00
CA LEU A 191 3.49 -0.70 25.12
C LEU A 191 4.39 -0.56 26.36
N ASN A 192 5.71 -0.65 26.19
CA ASN A 192 6.65 -0.56 27.31
C ASN A 192 6.68 0.84 27.93
N ILE A 193 6.63 1.89 27.11
CA ILE A 193 6.53 3.27 27.60
C ILE A 193 5.25 3.43 28.42
N LYS A 194 4.12 2.91 27.94
CA LYS A 194 2.86 2.91 28.69
C LYS A 194 3.00 2.18 30.03
N ALA A 195 3.53 0.96 30.03
CA ALA A 195 3.68 0.17 31.26
C ALA A 195 4.55 0.86 32.31
N VAL A 196 5.63 1.54 31.89
CA VAL A 196 6.47 2.34 32.80
C VAL A 196 5.70 3.52 33.38
N GLN A 197 4.90 4.23 32.57
CA GLN A 197 4.09 5.34 33.06
C GLN A 197 3.00 4.86 34.03
N ASP A 198 2.31 3.76 33.71
CA ASP A 198 1.31 3.15 34.58
C ASP A 198 1.90 2.77 35.96
N PHE A 199 3.14 2.25 36.00
CA PHE A 199 3.84 1.94 37.26
C PHE A 199 4.10 3.18 38.12
N TYR A 200 4.55 4.28 37.50
CA TYR A 200 4.77 5.54 38.22
C TYR A 200 3.47 6.14 38.76
N GLU A 201 2.34 5.88 38.12
CA GLU A 201 1.03 6.35 38.57
C GLU A 201 0.51 5.55 39.75
N GLN A 202 0.65 4.23 39.75
CA GLN A 202 0.31 3.37 40.89
C GLN A 202 1.11 3.74 42.15
N GLY A 203 2.39 4.10 41.99
CA GLY A 203 3.22 4.60 43.11
C GLY A 203 2.84 5.99 43.63
N ARG A 204 1.98 6.73 42.92
CA ARG A 204 1.51 8.08 43.29
C ARG A 204 0.11 8.09 43.90
N GLU A 205 -0.54 6.94 44.07
CA GLU A 205 -1.84 6.83 44.73
C GLU A 205 -1.75 7.07 46.25
N GLY A 206 -1.52 8.33 46.63
CA GLY A 206 -2.23 8.89 47.76
C GLY A 206 -3.67 9.12 47.31
N LYS A 207 -4.65 8.51 47.99
CA LYS A 207 -6.08 8.66 47.66
C LYS A 207 -6.41 10.14 47.39
N PRO A 208 -6.98 10.50 46.23
CA PRO A 208 -7.51 11.83 46.03
C PRO A 208 -8.54 12.07 47.14
N ASP A 209 -8.31 13.13 47.92
CA ASP A 209 -9.27 13.64 48.88
C ASP A 209 -10.59 13.94 48.16
N PRO A 210 -11.67 13.16 48.40
CA PRO A 210 -12.93 13.29 47.66
C PRO A 210 -13.56 14.69 47.77
N GLU A 211 -13.20 15.45 48.81
CA GLU A 211 -13.69 16.81 49.03
C GLU A 211 -13.00 17.88 48.16
N LYS A 212 -12.02 17.49 47.32
CA LYS A 212 -11.21 18.41 46.49
C LYS A 212 -11.29 18.15 44.99
N ILE A 213 -12.34 17.49 44.48
CA ILE A 213 -12.56 17.39 43.03
C ILE A 213 -13.01 18.77 42.51
N LYS A 214 -12.02 19.65 42.28
CA LYS A 214 -12.23 20.93 41.62
C LYS A 214 -12.21 20.71 40.11
N LYS A 215 -13.14 21.37 39.40
CA LYS A 215 -13.15 21.46 37.94
C LYS A 215 -11.76 21.82 37.42
N ALA A 216 -11.35 21.21 36.32
CA ALA A 216 -10.07 21.44 35.67
C ALA A 216 -9.95 22.91 35.23
N VAL A 217 -9.06 23.69 35.86
CA VAL A 217 -8.73 25.05 35.42
C VAL A 217 -7.41 25.02 34.65
N PRO A 218 -7.37 25.46 33.37
CA PRO A 218 -6.15 25.44 32.56
C PRO A 218 -4.97 26.14 33.24
N LYS A 219 -3.86 25.43 33.40
CA LYS A 219 -2.60 25.96 33.95
C LYS A 219 -1.60 26.27 32.83
N PRO A 220 -0.63 27.18 33.05
CA PRO A 220 0.38 27.52 32.04
C PRO A 220 1.15 26.30 31.51
N ASN A 221 1.48 25.36 32.41
CA ASN A 221 2.23 24.14 32.14
C ASN A 221 1.41 22.99 31.52
N TRP A 222 0.10 23.16 31.30
CA TRP A 222 -0.71 22.12 30.67
C TRP A 222 -0.36 21.95 29.19
N THR A 223 -0.40 20.69 28.74
CA THR A 223 -0.18 20.34 27.33
C THR A 223 -1.30 20.91 26.44
N VAL A 224 -1.05 20.99 25.14
CA VAL A 224 -2.04 21.43 24.15
C VAL A 224 -3.30 20.55 24.22
N CYS A 225 -3.12 19.24 24.42
CA CYS A 225 -4.22 18.32 24.62
C CYS A 225 -5.04 18.68 25.88
N MET A 226 -4.38 18.84 27.04
CA MET A 226 -5.10 19.10 28.30
C MET A 226 -5.87 20.41 28.24
N LYS A 227 -5.29 21.46 27.65
CA LYS A 227 -5.96 22.75 27.42
C LYS A 227 -7.19 22.61 26.51
N ARG A 228 -7.11 21.78 25.46
CA ARG A 228 -8.24 21.50 24.56
C ARG A 228 -9.33 20.69 25.27
N VAL A 229 -8.97 19.59 25.92
CA VAL A 229 -9.91 18.68 26.58
C VAL A 229 -10.62 19.34 27.74
N ALA A 230 -9.92 20.10 28.59
CA ALA A 230 -10.58 20.87 29.65
C ALA A 230 -11.51 21.97 29.14
N LYS A 231 -11.30 22.45 27.90
CA LYS A 231 -12.22 23.37 27.25
C LYS A 231 -13.45 22.65 26.68
N GLU A 232 -13.28 21.44 26.16
CA GLU A 232 -14.36 20.58 25.62
C GLU A 232 -15.18 19.90 26.73
N HIS A 233 -14.54 19.59 27.86
CA HIS A 233 -15.08 18.92 29.04
C HIS A 233 -14.78 19.73 30.32
N PRO A 234 -15.39 20.91 30.51
CA PRO A 234 -15.16 21.76 31.68
C PRO A 234 -15.65 21.13 33.00
N GLU A 235 -16.45 20.07 32.92
CA GLU A 235 -16.93 19.27 34.04
C GLU A 235 -15.89 18.27 34.56
N TRP A 236 -14.87 17.93 33.76
CA TRP A 236 -13.83 17.00 34.17
C TRP A 236 -12.86 17.62 35.17
N SER A 237 -12.34 16.79 36.05
CA SER A 237 -11.21 17.09 36.92
C SER A 237 -9.90 17.11 36.12
N GLU A 238 -8.86 17.77 36.67
CA GLU A 238 -7.53 17.77 36.05
C GLU A 238 -6.97 16.35 35.85
N ALA A 239 -7.32 15.41 36.75
CA ALA A 239 -6.93 14.00 36.65
C ALA A 239 -7.60 13.30 35.45
N GLU A 240 -8.89 13.51 35.24
CA GLU A 240 -9.63 12.96 34.08
C GLU A 240 -9.09 13.53 32.76
N VAL A 241 -8.84 14.84 32.72
CA VAL A 241 -8.23 15.52 31.56
C VAL A 241 -6.82 14.99 31.26
N LYS A 242 -5.99 14.81 32.29
CA LYS A 242 -4.63 14.26 32.14
C LYS A 242 -4.66 12.83 31.60
N LYS A 243 -5.48 11.97 32.22
CA LYS A 243 -5.68 10.57 31.83
C LYS A 243 -6.15 10.44 30.38
N TRP A 244 -7.11 11.27 29.97
CA TRP A 244 -7.60 11.28 28.59
C TRP A 244 -6.49 11.67 27.61
N CYS A 245 -5.69 12.67 27.95
CA CYS A 245 -4.61 13.13 27.08
C CYS A 245 -3.45 12.14 26.94
N GLU A 246 -3.21 11.32 27.97
CA GLU A 246 -2.26 10.22 27.92
C GLU A 246 -2.76 9.11 26.99
N VAL A 247 -4.03 8.70 27.11
CA VAL A 247 -4.66 7.74 26.19
C VAL A 247 -4.61 8.23 24.74
N PHE A 248 -4.96 9.50 24.51
CA PHE A 248 -4.95 10.09 23.16
C PHE A 248 -3.53 10.11 22.55
N ALA A 249 -2.49 10.33 23.36
CA ALA A 249 -1.11 10.29 22.88
C ALA A 249 -0.71 8.90 22.39
N TYR A 250 -1.10 7.83 23.08
CA TYR A 250 -0.80 6.46 22.65
C TYR A 250 -1.57 6.04 21.40
N GLU A 251 -2.84 6.42 21.28
CA GLU A 251 -3.59 6.20 20.03
C GLU A 251 -2.90 6.85 18.84
N GLU A 252 -2.42 8.09 18.99
CA GLU A 252 -1.73 8.82 17.93
C GLU A 252 -0.41 8.15 17.53
N GLU A 253 0.36 7.64 18.49
CA GLU A 253 1.60 6.91 18.20
C GLU A 253 1.33 5.55 17.53
N ILE A 254 0.25 4.85 17.90
CA ILE A 254 -0.19 3.63 17.19
C ILE A 254 -0.59 3.98 15.75
N ASP A 255 -1.37 5.06 15.57
CA ASP A 255 -1.80 5.53 14.25
C ASP A 255 -0.59 5.87 13.36
N LYS A 256 0.42 6.57 13.90
CA LYS A 256 1.68 6.87 13.19
C LYS A 256 2.47 5.61 12.82
N ALA A 257 2.56 4.65 13.74
CA ALA A 257 3.28 3.40 13.49
C ALA A 257 2.63 2.61 12.35
N VAL A 258 1.30 2.48 12.36
CA VAL A 258 0.55 1.78 11.31
C VAL A 258 0.58 2.56 9.98
N ASP A 259 0.42 3.88 10.00
CA ASP A 259 0.45 4.68 8.76
C ASP A 259 1.83 4.63 8.08
N ASP A 260 2.91 4.57 8.86
CA ASP A 260 4.25 4.34 8.30
C ASP A 260 4.38 2.98 7.63
N SER A 261 3.93 1.91 8.30
CA SER A 261 3.90 0.56 7.71
C SER A 261 3.00 0.53 6.48
N LYS A 262 1.87 1.24 6.47
CA LYS A 262 0.99 1.34 5.30
C LYS A 262 1.71 1.92 4.10
N ARG A 263 2.42 3.05 4.26
CA ARG A 263 3.17 3.67 3.16
C ARG A 263 4.21 2.72 2.59
N ARG A 264 4.90 1.96 3.45
CA ARG A 264 5.88 0.96 3.04
C ARG A 264 5.24 -0.22 2.32
N VAL A 265 4.11 -0.74 2.82
CA VAL A 265 3.33 -1.81 2.17
C VAL A 265 2.83 -1.37 0.79
N ASP A 266 2.33 -0.13 0.69
CA ASP A 266 1.83 0.43 -0.55
C ASP A 266 2.94 0.54 -1.61
N ALA A 267 4.10 1.02 -1.18
CA ALA A 267 5.31 1.07 -1.99
C ALA A 267 5.71 -0.33 -2.49
N ILE A 268 5.94 -1.29 -1.59
CA ILE A 268 6.40 -2.63 -2.01
C ILE A 268 5.39 -3.34 -2.91
N GLY A 269 4.09 -3.08 -2.73
CA GLY A 269 3.04 -3.59 -3.60
C GLY A 269 3.11 -3.01 -5.01
N MET A 270 3.38 -1.71 -5.15
CA MET A 270 3.64 -1.11 -6.46
C MET A 270 4.87 -1.74 -7.12
N PHE A 271 6.00 -1.80 -6.41
CA PHE A 271 7.23 -2.38 -6.94
C PHE A 271 7.04 -3.84 -7.36
N GLY A 272 6.49 -4.68 -6.47
CA GLY A 272 6.30 -6.10 -6.75
C GLY A 272 5.37 -6.36 -7.94
N PHE A 273 4.37 -5.50 -8.16
CA PHE A 273 3.47 -5.59 -9.31
C PHE A 273 4.15 -5.24 -10.64
N LEU A 274 4.90 -4.14 -10.67
CA LEU A 274 5.55 -3.63 -11.89
C LEU A 274 6.76 -4.50 -12.28
N GLU A 275 7.63 -4.76 -11.30
CA GLU A 275 8.89 -5.47 -11.53
C GLU A 275 8.65 -6.93 -11.94
N SER A 276 7.64 -7.59 -11.36
CA SER A 276 7.36 -8.99 -11.70
C SER A 276 6.99 -9.18 -13.16
N ASP A 277 6.14 -8.32 -13.71
CA ASP A 277 5.75 -8.37 -15.11
C ASP A 277 6.94 -8.11 -16.05
N LYS A 278 7.75 -7.08 -15.74
CA LYS A 278 8.99 -6.76 -16.47
C LYS A 278 9.98 -7.93 -16.43
N ALA A 279 10.26 -8.47 -15.25
CA ALA A 279 11.19 -9.58 -15.06
C ALA A 279 10.76 -10.83 -15.85
N GLY A 280 9.46 -11.15 -15.85
CA GLY A 280 8.92 -12.27 -16.62
C GLY A 280 9.08 -12.08 -18.12
N TYR A 281 8.81 -10.86 -18.59
CA TYR A 281 8.98 -10.48 -19.99
C TYR A 281 10.44 -10.59 -20.45
N LEU A 282 11.37 -10.00 -19.70
CA LEU A 282 12.80 -9.99 -20.02
C LEU A 282 13.42 -11.38 -19.92
N GLN A 283 13.03 -12.20 -18.94
CA GLN A 283 13.50 -13.58 -18.84
C GLN A 283 13.12 -14.40 -20.08
N ALA A 284 11.88 -14.23 -20.57
CA ALA A 284 11.44 -14.88 -21.80
C ALA A 284 12.26 -14.39 -22.99
N ALA A 285 12.44 -13.07 -23.12
CA ALA A 285 13.19 -12.48 -24.22
C ALA A 285 14.65 -12.97 -24.28
N LEU A 286 15.34 -13.04 -23.13
CA LEU A 286 16.70 -13.57 -22.99
C LEU A 286 16.79 -15.05 -23.40
N LEU A 287 15.84 -15.87 -22.95
CA LEU A 287 15.84 -17.28 -23.34
C LEU A 287 15.64 -17.45 -24.85
N LEU A 288 14.79 -16.60 -25.42
CA LEU A 288 14.44 -16.64 -26.85
C LEU A 288 15.57 -16.13 -27.74
N SER A 289 16.34 -15.11 -27.31
CA SER A 289 17.51 -14.62 -28.04
C SER A 289 18.65 -15.63 -28.06
N VAL A 290 18.90 -16.34 -26.95
CA VAL A 290 19.93 -17.38 -26.88
C VAL A 290 19.49 -18.69 -27.55
N GLY A 291 18.21 -19.05 -27.42
CA GLY A 291 17.67 -20.34 -27.88
C GLY A 291 17.34 -20.41 -29.37
N ILE A 292 17.33 -19.28 -30.07
CA ILE A 292 16.96 -19.19 -31.48
C ILE A 292 18.11 -18.51 -32.23
N THR A 293 18.97 -19.33 -32.86
CA THR A 293 20.26 -18.93 -33.47
C THR A 293 20.17 -17.88 -34.58
N GLU A 294 18.97 -17.55 -35.07
CA GLU A 294 18.73 -16.56 -36.13
C GLU A 294 17.85 -15.38 -35.65
N LEU A 295 17.51 -15.33 -34.35
CA LEU A 295 16.62 -14.32 -33.80
C LEU A 295 17.41 -13.26 -33.05
N THR A 296 17.70 -12.16 -33.74
CA THR A 296 18.08 -10.93 -33.05
C THR A 296 16.82 -10.16 -32.70
N MET A 297 16.65 -9.80 -31.42
CA MET A 297 15.54 -8.95 -30.97
C MET A 297 16.05 -7.77 -30.16
N LYS A 298 15.36 -6.64 -30.28
CA LYS A 298 15.52 -5.50 -29.39
C LYS A 298 14.16 -5.11 -28.79
N ILE A 299 14.17 -4.68 -27.54
CA ILE A 299 12.99 -4.36 -26.75
C ILE A 299 12.98 -2.84 -26.51
N PRO A 300 11.95 -2.12 -26.98
CA PRO A 300 11.79 -0.70 -26.66
C PRO A 300 11.56 -0.50 -25.17
N TRP A 301 12.14 0.56 -24.61
CA TRP A 301 11.73 1.11 -23.32
C TRP A 301 10.56 2.05 -23.56
N VAL A 302 9.38 1.74 -23.05
CA VAL A 302 8.17 2.53 -23.30
C VAL A 302 7.77 3.26 -22.03
N THR A 303 7.73 4.59 -22.09
CA THR A 303 7.20 5.40 -21.00
C THR A 303 5.68 5.39 -21.03
N MET A 304 5.05 5.73 -19.92
CA MET A 304 3.58 5.86 -19.86
C MET A 304 3.06 7.10 -20.61
N GLY A 305 3.96 7.97 -21.11
CA GLY A 305 3.61 9.11 -21.96
C GLY A 305 2.79 10.20 -21.28
N ASP A 306 2.80 10.29 -19.95
CA ASP A 306 2.11 11.33 -19.19
C ASP A 306 3.05 12.41 -18.64
N ALA A 307 2.47 13.45 -18.03
CA ALA A 307 3.22 14.61 -17.54
C ALA A 307 4.14 14.31 -16.35
N ASN A 308 4.12 13.10 -15.79
CA ASN A 308 4.88 12.72 -14.60
C ASN A 308 6.09 11.82 -14.91
N VAL A 309 6.35 11.51 -16.17
CA VAL A 309 7.53 10.73 -16.58
C VAL A 309 8.81 11.56 -16.37
N CYS A 310 9.82 11.02 -15.68
CA CYS A 310 11.07 11.75 -15.45
C CYS A 310 11.93 11.84 -16.72
N SER A 311 12.90 12.77 -16.71
CA SER A 311 13.84 12.97 -17.82
C SER A 311 14.63 11.72 -18.19
N ASP A 312 14.95 10.88 -17.20
CA ASP A 312 15.79 9.70 -17.40
C ASP A 312 15.00 8.58 -18.08
N CYS A 313 13.72 8.44 -17.74
CA CYS A 313 12.77 7.56 -18.43
C CYS A 313 12.59 7.98 -19.90
N LEU A 314 12.46 9.29 -20.17
CA LEU A 314 12.37 9.82 -21.53
C LEU A 314 13.67 9.63 -22.32
N ALA A 315 14.82 9.79 -21.67
CA ALA A 315 16.12 9.55 -22.30
C ALA A 315 16.26 8.09 -22.73
N ARG A 316 15.86 7.14 -21.87
CA ARG A 316 15.89 5.71 -22.19
C ARG A 316 14.95 5.31 -23.32
N GLU A 317 13.77 5.91 -23.36
CA GLU A 317 12.85 5.72 -24.49
C GLU A 317 13.47 6.20 -25.81
N ALA A 318 14.22 7.30 -25.78
CA ALA A 318 14.90 7.84 -26.95
C ALA A 318 16.16 7.06 -27.37
N GLU A 319 16.89 6.47 -26.41
CA GLU A 319 18.11 5.69 -26.64
C GLU A 319 17.83 4.25 -27.10
N GLY A 320 16.66 3.71 -26.78
CA GLY A 320 16.25 2.37 -27.17
C GLY A 320 16.02 2.19 -28.68
N PRO A 321 15.68 0.97 -29.13
CA PRO A 321 15.42 -0.23 -28.33
C PRO A 321 16.71 -0.96 -27.90
N TYR A 322 16.61 -1.73 -26.82
CA TYR A 322 17.75 -2.40 -26.16
C TYR A 322 17.79 -3.90 -26.44
N TYR A 323 18.98 -4.51 -26.41
CA TYR A 323 19.08 -5.97 -26.33
C TYR A 323 18.50 -6.47 -24.99
N PRO A 324 17.92 -7.68 -24.91
CA PRO A 324 17.37 -8.20 -23.65
C PRO A 324 18.38 -8.24 -22.49
N GLU A 325 19.66 -8.48 -22.77
CA GLU A 325 20.77 -8.51 -21.83
C GLU A 325 21.23 -7.13 -21.37
N ASP A 326 21.03 -6.12 -22.20
CA ASP A 326 21.37 -4.70 -21.95
C ASP A 326 20.12 -3.88 -21.61
N TYR A 327 18.97 -4.53 -21.39
CA TYR A 327 17.74 -3.83 -21.05
C TYR A 327 17.92 -3.14 -19.71
N PRO A 328 17.71 -1.82 -19.65
CA PRO A 328 18.21 -1.06 -18.51
C PRO A 328 17.28 -1.24 -17.29
N GLU A 329 17.82 -1.09 -16.07
CA GLU A 329 17.08 -1.23 -14.81
C GLU A 329 16.49 0.10 -14.35
N ASP A 330 15.32 0.13 -13.74
CA ASP A 330 14.64 1.38 -13.34
C ASP A 330 15.56 2.30 -12.52
N GLN A 331 15.64 3.59 -12.87
CA GLN A 331 16.56 4.54 -12.21
C GLN A 331 16.03 4.97 -10.84
N HIS A 332 14.70 5.01 -10.71
CA HIS A 332 14.00 5.47 -9.52
C HIS A 332 12.95 4.48 -9.05
N TYR A 333 12.68 4.53 -7.75
CA TYR A 333 11.59 3.77 -7.16
C TYR A 333 10.24 4.31 -7.63
N GLY A 334 9.43 3.44 -8.25
CA GLY A 334 8.10 3.78 -8.73
C GLY A 334 8.03 4.27 -10.17
N GLU A 335 9.08 4.06 -10.96
CA GLU A 335 8.98 4.12 -12.41
C GLU A 335 7.94 3.12 -12.91
N ARG A 336 7.16 3.54 -13.91
CA ARG A 336 6.11 2.71 -14.55
C ARG A 336 6.41 2.38 -15.99
N CYS A 337 7.65 2.59 -16.41
CA CYS A 337 8.10 2.25 -17.75
C CYS A 337 8.01 0.74 -17.96
N VAL A 338 7.58 0.32 -19.14
CA VAL A 338 7.34 -1.08 -19.45
C VAL A 338 8.10 -1.50 -20.71
N PRO A 339 8.50 -2.78 -20.80
CA PRO A 339 8.97 -3.34 -22.05
C PRO A 339 7.91 -3.20 -23.16
N GLY A 340 8.31 -2.58 -24.27
CA GLY A 340 7.49 -2.44 -25.47
C GLY A 340 7.43 -3.71 -26.32
N GLU A 341 6.62 -3.66 -27.39
CA GLU A 341 6.59 -4.73 -28.39
C GLU A 341 8.00 -4.93 -29.00
N PRO A 342 8.52 -6.17 -29.02
CA PRO A 342 9.90 -6.41 -29.41
C PRO A 342 10.03 -6.28 -30.93
N VAL A 343 11.13 -5.69 -31.36
CA VAL A 343 11.51 -5.56 -32.76
C VAL A 343 12.40 -6.73 -33.13
N PHE A 344 11.97 -7.54 -34.10
CA PHE A 344 12.72 -8.71 -34.59
C PHE A 344 13.49 -8.37 -35.86
N PHE A 345 14.75 -8.76 -35.91
CA PHE A 345 15.61 -8.60 -37.09
C PHE A 345 15.88 -9.97 -37.70
N LYS A 346 15.73 -10.07 -39.03
CA LYS A 346 16.12 -11.25 -39.80
C LYS A 346 17.49 -11.01 -40.41
N GLY A 347 18.48 -11.76 -39.97
CA GLY A 347 19.83 -11.74 -40.52
C GLY A 347 20.85 -12.23 -39.49
N VAL A 348 21.83 -13.00 -39.95
CA VAL A 348 23.09 -13.17 -39.23
C VAL A 348 23.77 -11.80 -39.32
N LEU A 349 24.08 -11.16 -38.19
CA LEU A 349 25.14 -10.16 -38.17
C LEU A 349 26.41 -10.95 -38.51
N GLU A 350 26.75 -11.03 -39.80
CA GLU A 350 28.12 -11.38 -40.17
C GLU A 350 28.99 -10.33 -39.52
N ASP A 351 29.75 -10.76 -38.53
CA ASP A 351 30.84 -10.05 -37.89
C ASP A 351 31.75 -9.45 -38.97
N VAL A 352 31.46 -8.22 -39.42
CA VAL A 352 32.46 -7.38 -40.10
C VAL A 352 33.32 -6.76 -39.01
N TRP A 353 34.11 -7.61 -38.36
CA TRP A 353 35.32 -7.18 -37.67
C TRP A 353 36.44 -7.11 -38.69
N ASP A 354 36.36 -6.14 -39.60
CA ASP A 354 37.55 -5.66 -40.30
C ASP A 354 38.36 -4.83 -39.28
N TYR A 355 39.21 -5.51 -38.52
CA TYR A 355 40.32 -4.87 -37.82
C TYR A 355 41.33 -4.41 -38.88
N ALA A 356 41.45 -3.09 -39.01
CA ALA A 356 42.53 -2.39 -39.72
C ALA A 356 43.88 -2.52 -38.99
#